data_AF-A0A2P4QMG1-F1
#
_entry.id   AF-A0A2P4QMG1-F1
#
_cell.length_a   1.000
_cell.length_b   1.000
_cell.length_c   1.000
_cell.angle_alpha   90.00
_cell.angle_beta   90.00
_cell.angle_gamma   90.00
#
_symmetry.space_group_name_H-M   'P 1'
#
loop_
_entity.id
_entity.type
_entity.pdbx_description
1 polymer ?
#
loop_
_entity_poly.entity_id
_entity_poly.type
_entity_poly.pdbx_seq_one_letter_code
_entity_poly.pdbx_strand_id
1 'polypeptide(L)'
;MPVAIILEDEYLAVICKNAGVSIRNLQEALSFVLDGGSGLVKEGKEYTCINQTQRAVNGLIIVSKTREIKTKLMTLLKSGSIRQSYRVLCHGKFPLDDETFFHNHTPPFALQNVTFTRSTSGKEKYITTLDIILNNSSAISSAGIQEYFIQVHHPIVGSNSRSKELKSCKDKSLMMALLEVTFSHPITSEEIKVTINEPKKFEKVRQRELKFFEQKKNETIKELQRYGIEITDQLDSEIIPTAYITGEKEFFKLRFFVSKDTMVPRPSTEYLVREIIDLYLNKLDSGFWKDRGNDDDNMFSILDCGTGSGCILISVLHCILSQKVQTISPHVFGLGLDINSSALEIARKNAERHLKLFVSDNNNYDFQKGDFTSLHNYGLVHNKHFDILVCNPPYLDIARSLPNDDVRNFEPPEALFAEESGYKFYRLLYESLEHSYIKKLDILKEDSLIILEVGNKMAEKVKKIFTGWECIKAIRDHQGFERCLIFIRNSSK
;
A
#
# COMPACT_ATOMS: atom_id res chain seq x y z
N MET A 1 -18.69 25.88 -24.37
CA MET A 1 -17.91 24.61 -24.27
C MET A 1 -16.85 24.64 -25.36
N PRO A 2 -15.55 24.65 -25.05
CA PRO A 2 -14.52 24.59 -26.09
C PRO A 2 -14.53 23.18 -26.72
N VAL A 3 -14.94 23.12 -27.98
CA VAL A 3 -14.93 21.93 -28.82
C VAL A 3 -14.12 22.31 -30.05
N ALA A 4 -13.07 21.55 -30.35
CA ALA A 4 -12.26 21.81 -31.54
C ALA A 4 -12.89 21.10 -32.74
N ILE A 5 -13.11 21.83 -33.82
CA ILE A 5 -13.50 21.27 -35.12
C ILE A 5 -12.20 20.87 -35.83
N ILE A 6 -12.07 19.61 -36.18
CA ILE A 6 -10.86 19.05 -36.82
C ILE A 6 -11.03 18.95 -38.32
N LEU A 7 -12.24 18.56 -38.75
CA LEU A 7 -12.65 18.49 -40.15
C LEU A 7 -14.10 18.96 -40.24
N GLU A 8 -14.42 19.70 -41.28
CA GLU A 8 -15.78 20.17 -41.55
C GLU A 8 -15.98 20.41 -43.04
N ASP A 9 -17.07 19.88 -43.58
CA ASP A 9 -17.54 20.16 -44.92
C ASP A 9 -19.04 20.52 -44.90
N GLU A 10 -19.69 20.53 -46.06
CA GLU A 10 -21.11 20.85 -46.17
C GLU A 10 -22.03 19.83 -45.46
N TYR A 11 -21.63 18.57 -45.40
CA TYR A 11 -22.44 17.41 -45.03
C TYR A 11 -22.15 16.86 -43.63
N LEU A 12 -20.90 16.94 -43.18
CA LEU A 12 -20.44 16.38 -41.91
C LEU A 12 -19.37 17.25 -41.24
N ALA A 13 -19.07 16.92 -39.99
CA ALA A 13 -17.93 17.43 -39.26
C ALA A 13 -17.33 16.33 -38.38
N VAL A 14 -16.05 16.44 -38.07
CA VAL A 14 -15.37 15.65 -37.04
C VAL A 14 -14.83 16.61 -35.99
N ILE A 15 -15.29 16.44 -34.76
CA ILE A 15 -14.99 17.32 -33.63
C ILE A 15 -14.25 16.57 -32.52
N CYS A 16 -13.43 17.25 -31.74
CA CYS A 16 -12.75 16.68 -30.59
C CYS A 16 -13.50 17.02 -29.29
N LYS A 17 -14.12 16.01 -28.68
CA LYS A 17 -14.80 16.11 -27.38
C LYS A 17 -13.79 16.04 -26.24
N ASN A 18 -13.86 17.02 -25.33
CA ASN A 18 -13.08 16.99 -24.10
C ASN A 18 -13.63 15.98 -23.07
N ALA A 19 -12.75 15.49 -22.19
CA ALA A 19 -13.17 14.67 -21.06
C ALA A 19 -14.03 15.52 -20.11
N GLY A 20 -15.08 14.92 -19.52
CA GLY A 20 -16.06 15.61 -18.67
C GLY A 20 -17.32 16.08 -19.40
N VAL A 21 -17.32 16.07 -20.74
CA VAL A 21 -18.47 16.44 -21.58
C VAL A 21 -19.28 15.19 -21.96
N SER A 22 -20.60 15.20 -21.71
CA SER A 22 -21.51 14.14 -22.15
C SER A 22 -21.90 14.34 -23.62
N ILE A 23 -22.22 13.25 -24.33
CA ILE A 23 -22.71 13.33 -25.73
C ILE A 23 -24.03 14.10 -25.81
N ARG A 24 -24.91 13.98 -24.81
CA ARG A 24 -26.16 14.76 -24.74
C ARG A 24 -25.89 16.27 -24.71
N ASN A 25 -25.02 16.73 -23.83
CA ASN A 25 -24.70 18.16 -23.73
C ASN A 25 -23.94 18.64 -24.98
N LEU A 26 -23.12 17.78 -25.57
CA LEU A 26 -22.45 18.08 -26.83
C LEU A 26 -23.47 18.26 -27.96
N GLN A 27 -24.43 17.34 -28.06
CA GLN A 27 -25.51 17.33 -29.04
C GLN A 27 -26.36 18.61 -28.97
N GLU A 28 -26.70 19.06 -27.76
CA GLU A 28 -27.43 20.32 -27.52
C GLU A 28 -26.59 21.57 -27.91
N ALA A 29 -25.26 21.48 -27.85
CA ALA A 29 -24.35 22.57 -28.17
C ALA A 29 -23.89 22.60 -29.64
N LEU A 30 -24.21 21.59 -30.47
CA LEU A 30 -23.68 21.48 -31.84
C LEU A 30 -24.05 22.67 -32.73
N SER A 31 -25.29 23.18 -32.63
CA SER A 31 -25.71 24.35 -33.42
C SER A 31 -24.85 25.58 -33.09
N PHE A 32 -24.54 25.80 -31.82
CA PHE A 32 -23.67 26.88 -31.39
C PHE A 32 -22.23 26.70 -31.89
N VAL A 33 -21.72 25.46 -31.87
CA VAL A 33 -20.34 25.14 -32.28
C VAL A 33 -20.14 25.27 -33.79
N LEU A 34 -21.09 24.76 -34.59
CA LEU A 34 -20.96 24.67 -36.05
C LEU A 34 -21.50 25.89 -36.79
N ASP A 35 -22.47 26.63 -36.24
CA ASP A 35 -23.06 27.81 -36.89
C ASP A 35 -22.54 29.15 -36.33
N GLY A 36 -21.29 29.19 -35.89
CA GLY A 36 -20.61 30.45 -35.54
C GLY A 36 -21.21 31.18 -34.34
N GLY A 37 -21.83 30.45 -33.41
CA GLY A 37 -22.33 31.01 -32.14
C GLY A 37 -23.73 31.63 -32.16
N SER A 38 -24.48 31.53 -33.27
CA SER A 38 -25.86 32.05 -33.35
C SER A 38 -26.86 31.22 -32.53
N GLY A 39 -26.55 29.93 -32.27
CA GLY A 39 -27.42 28.98 -31.57
C GLY A 39 -28.64 28.53 -32.37
N LEU A 40 -28.94 29.20 -33.49
CA LEU A 40 -30.02 28.86 -34.42
C LEU A 40 -29.49 27.90 -35.48
N VAL A 41 -30.16 26.76 -35.62
CA VAL A 41 -29.84 25.78 -36.66
C VAL A 41 -30.17 26.39 -38.01
N LYS A 42 -29.19 26.45 -38.92
CA LYS A 42 -29.43 26.92 -40.30
C LYS A 42 -30.52 26.08 -40.99
N GLU A 43 -31.32 26.72 -41.82
CA GLU A 43 -32.43 26.09 -42.54
C GLU A 43 -31.95 24.84 -43.30
N GLY A 44 -32.64 23.71 -43.10
CA GLY A 44 -32.29 22.42 -43.71
C GLY A 44 -31.16 21.62 -43.04
N LYS A 45 -30.57 22.11 -41.94
CA LYS A 45 -29.54 21.36 -41.18
C LYS A 45 -30.14 20.61 -39.98
N GLU A 46 -29.62 19.42 -39.70
CA GLU A 46 -29.89 18.61 -38.50
C GLU A 46 -28.56 18.01 -38.02
N TYR A 47 -28.00 18.55 -36.94
CA TYR A 47 -26.75 18.06 -36.39
C TYR A 47 -26.97 16.80 -35.55
N THR A 48 -26.20 15.74 -35.73
CA THR A 48 -26.29 14.52 -34.88
C THR A 48 -24.92 13.89 -34.68
N CYS A 49 -24.54 13.62 -33.43
CA CYS A 49 -23.39 12.79 -33.09
C CYS A 49 -23.62 11.33 -33.52
N ILE A 50 -22.71 10.77 -34.31
CA ILE A 50 -22.83 9.41 -34.86
C ILE A 50 -22.24 8.37 -33.89
N ASN A 51 -20.96 8.50 -33.55
CA ASN A 51 -20.32 7.61 -32.57
C ASN A 51 -20.55 8.12 -31.14
N GLN A 52 -20.67 7.19 -30.20
CA GLN A 52 -20.84 7.51 -28.78
C GLN A 52 -19.60 7.18 -27.96
N THR A 53 -19.29 8.05 -27.01
CA THR A 53 -18.23 7.84 -26.02
C THR A 53 -18.73 8.24 -24.64
N GLN A 54 -18.14 7.65 -23.59
CA GLN A 54 -18.44 8.03 -22.21
C GLN A 54 -18.06 9.49 -21.92
N ARG A 55 -18.71 10.07 -20.90
CA ARG A 55 -18.42 11.42 -20.39
C ARG A 55 -16.92 11.61 -20.08
N ALA A 56 -16.28 10.60 -19.49
CA ALA A 56 -14.88 10.67 -19.06
C ALA A 56 -13.85 10.51 -20.19
N VAL A 57 -14.28 10.06 -21.37
CA VAL A 57 -13.39 9.78 -22.52
C VAL A 57 -13.18 11.06 -23.31
N ASN A 58 -11.93 11.35 -23.66
CA ASN A 58 -11.60 12.40 -24.63
C ASN A 58 -11.57 11.79 -26.05
N GLY A 59 -11.96 12.53 -27.07
CA GLY A 59 -11.64 12.12 -28.44
C GLY A 59 -12.66 12.51 -29.51
N LEU A 60 -12.45 11.94 -30.69
CA LEU A 60 -13.15 12.31 -31.92
C LEU A 60 -14.61 11.88 -31.94
N ILE A 61 -15.49 12.79 -32.35
CA ILE A 61 -16.92 12.55 -32.59
C ILE A 61 -17.25 12.99 -34.01
N ILE A 62 -17.82 12.06 -34.79
CA ILE A 62 -18.36 12.32 -36.12
C ILE A 62 -19.76 12.91 -35.95
N VAL A 63 -20.03 14.01 -36.65
CA VAL A 63 -21.29 14.74 -36.62
C VAL A 63 -21.85 14.81 -38.03
N SER A 64 -23.06 14.29 -38.25
CA SER A 64 -23.81 14.56 -39.48
C SER A 64 -24.44 15.94 -39.42
N LYS A 65 -24.58 16.62 -40.55
CA LYS A 65 -25.29 17.91 -40.66
C LYS A 65 -26.67 17.81 -41.28
N THR A 66 -27.07 16.66 -41.79
CA THR A 66 -28.42 16.41 -42.34
C THR A 66 -28.91 15.00 -41.99
N ARG A 67 -30.23 14.79 -42.07
CA ARG A 67 -30.88 13.50 -41.79
C ARG A 67 -30.49 12.38 -42.76
N GLU A 68 -30.26 12.71 -44.02
CA GLU A 68 -29.80 11.75 -45.02
C GLU A 68 -28.39 11.22 -44.67
N ILE A 69 -27.47 12.15 -44.39
CA ILE A 69 -26.08 11.83 -44.04
C ILE A 69 -26.01 11.05 -42.74
N LYS A 70 -26.83 11.42 -41.75
CA LYS A 70 -26.99 10.66 -40.50
C LYS A 70 -27.30 9.19 -40.76
N THR A 71 -28.24 8.92 -41.67
CA THR A 71 -28.66 7.55 -41.98
C THR A 71 -27.51 6.76 -42.62
N LYS A 72 -26.80 7.36 -43.58
CA LYS A 72 -25.64 6.75 -44.24
C LYS A 72 -24.51 6.46 -43.24
N LEU A 73 -24.14 7.43 -42.39
CA LEU A 73 -23.08 7.28 -41.40
C LEU A 73 -23.45 6.25 -40.30
N MET A 74 -24.70 6.19 -39.86
CA MET A 74 -25.16 5.17 -38.92
C MET A 74 -25.11 3.76 -39.51
N THR A 75 -25.38 3.61 -40.81
CA THR A 75 -25.21 2.33 -41.51
C THR A 75 -23.74 1.92 -41.54
N LEU A 76 -22.82 2.84 -41.87
CA LEU A 76 -21.37 2.57 -41.83
C LEU A 76 -20.88 2.19 -40.42
N LEU A 77 -21.42 2.84 -39.39
CA LEU A 77 -21.08 2.51 -38.00
C LEU A 77 -21.53 1.09 -37.62
N LYS A 78 -22.74 0.70 -38.06
CA LYS A 78 -23.33 -0.63 -37.80
C LYS A 78 -22.67 -1.74 -38.60
N SER A 79 -22.21 -1.47 -39.83
CA SER A 79 -21.49 -2.44 -40.66
C SER A 79 -20.04 -2.65 -40.22
N GLY A 80 -19.52 -1.83 -39.29
CA GLY A 80 -18.11 -1.85 -38.89
C GLY A 80 -17.19 -1.12 -39.88
N SER A 81 -17.74 -0.41 -40.86
CA SER A 81 -16.96 0.34 -41.86
C SER A 81 -16.36 1.64 -41.30
N ILE A 82 -16.70 2.01 -40.06
CA ILE A 82 -16.03 3.09 -39.32
C ILE A 82 -15.01 2.45 -38.38
N ARG A 83 -13.73 2.58 -38.72
CA ARG A 83 -12.63 2.15 -37.86
C ARG A 83 -12.37 3.21 -36.80
N GLN A 84 -12.20 2.77 -35.54
CA GLN A 84 -11.89 3.64 -34.41
C GLN A 84 -10.63 3.17 -33.71
N SER A 85 -9.66 4.07 -33.49
CA SER A 85 -8.46 3.77 -32.71
C SER A 85 -8.46 4.52 -31.37
N TYR A 86 -8.41 3.77 -30.28
CA TYR A 86 -8.33 4.30 -28.93
C TYR A 86 -6.92 4.12 -28.39
N ARG A 87 -6.41 5.11 -27.67
CA ARG A 87 -5.27 4.91 -26.78
C ARG A 87 -5.74 4.65 -25.36
N VAL A 88 -5.18 3.62 -24.74
CA VAL A 88 -5.46 3.21 -23.36
C VAL A 88 -4.18 3.14 -22.56
N LEU A 89 -4.25 3.60 -21.30
CA LEU A 89 -3.23 3.36 -20.28
C LEU A 89 -3.82 2.45 -19.20
N CYS A 90 -3.27 1.24 -19.04
CA CYS A 90 -3.75 0.25 -18.08
C CYS A 90 -2.66 -0.16 -17.06
N HIS A 91 -3.10 -0.75 -15.95
CA HIS A 91 -2.20 -1.28 -14.92
C HIS A 91 -1.52 -2.59 -15.37
N GLY A 92 -0.30 -2.81 -14.92
CA GLY A 92 0.47 -4.03 -15.17
C GLY A 92 1.18 -4.04 -16.52
N LYS A 93 1.96 -5.10 -16.75
CA LYS A 93 2.58 -5.38 -18.05
C LYS A 93 1.57 -6.19 -18.87
N PHE A 94 0.87 -5.54 -19.79
CA PHE A 94 -0.15 -6.22 -20.61
C PHE A 94 0.51 -7.29 -21.47
N PRO A 95 -0.05 -8.51 -21.55
CA PRO A 95 0.54 -9.59 -22.33
C PRO A 95 0.49 -9.27 -23.82
N LEU A 96 1.59 -9.54 -24.51
CA LEU A 96 1.76 -9.30 -25.95
C LEU A 96 1.71 -10.59 -26.77
N ASP A 97 2.39 -11.62 -26.28
CA ASP A 97 2.62 -12.87 -27.00
C ASP A 97 2.26 -14.10 -26.14
N ASP A 98 1.27 -13.97 -25.26
CA ASP A 98 0.78 -15.07 -24.42
C ASP A 98 -0.45 -15.72 -25.08
N GLU A 99 -0.21 -16.76 -25.89
CA GLU A 99 -1.27 -17.50 -26.57
C GLU A 99 -2.30 -18.08 -25.60
N THR A 100 -1.86 -18.54 -24.43
CA THR A 100 -2.72 -19.09 -23.38
C THR A 100 -3.65 -18.03 -22.80
N PHE A 101 -3.11 -16.84 -22.55
CA PHE A 101 -3.90 -15.71 -22.07
C PHE A 101 -4.95 -15.32 -23.10
N PHE A 102 -4.57 -15.16 -24.37
CA PHE A 102 -5.51 -14.75 -25.41
C PHE A 102 -6.49 -15.83 -25.83
N HIS A 103 -6.15 -17.11 -25.64
CA HIS A 103 -7.10 -18.22 -25.80
C HIS A 103 -8.25 -18.14 -24.77
N ASN A 104 -7.92 -17.78 -23.53
CA ASN A 104 -8.91 -17.69 -22.45
C ASN A 104 -9.60 -16.31 -22.40
N HIS A 105 -8.98 -15.28 -22.97
CA HIS A 105 -9.41 -13.88 -22.89
C HIS A 105 -9.32 -13.15 -24.22
N THR A 106 -9.91 -13.73 -25.28
CA THR A 106 -9.88 -13.16 -26.64
C THR A 106 -10.37 -11.70 -26.64
N PRO A 107 -9.53 -10.74 -27.08
CA PRO A 107 -9.90 -9.35 -27.07
C PRO A 107 -10.96 -9.09 -28.15
N PRO A 108 -12.01 -8.30 -27.86
CA PRO A 108 -13.02 -7.91 -28.84
C PRO A 108 -12.52 -6.85 -29.83
N PHE A 109 -11.21 -6.64 -29.90
CA PHE A 109 -10.52 -5.59 -30.64
C PHE A 109 -9.08 -5.99 -30.97
N ALA A 110 -8.49 -5.35 -31.97
CA ALA A 110 -7.08 -5.55 -32.29
C ALA A 110 -6.18 -4.64 -31.44
N LEU A 111 -4.99 -5.12 -31.12
CA LEU A 111 -3.98 -4.42 -30.32
C LEU A 111 -2.85 -3.91 -31.22
N GLN A 112 -2.38 -2.69 -30.98
CA GLN A 112 -1.23 -2.08 -31.65
C GLN A 112 -0.42 -1.20 -30.70
N ASN A 113 0.81 -0.85 -31.07
CA ASN A 113 1.66 0.15 -30.42
C ASN A 113 1.74 0.00 -28.88
N VAL A 114 2.08 -1.20 -28.42
CA VAL A 114 2.17 -1.48 -26.99
C VAL A 114 3.53 -1.05 -26.45
N THR A 115 3.50 -0.25 -25.39
CA THR A 115 4.70 0.28 -24.72
C THR A 115 4.54 0.15 -23.22
N PHE A 116 5.64 -0.18 -22.54
CA PHE A 116 5.67 -0.38 -21.10
C PHE A 116 6.38 0.79 -20.42
N THR A 117 5.80 1.28 -19.32
CA THR A 117 6.45 2.27 -18.45
C THR A 117 6.59 1.68 -17.06
N ARG A 118 7.81 1.71 -16.52
CA ARG A 118 8.07 1.29 -15.14
C ARG A 118 7.29 2.17 -14.17
N SER A 119 6.74 1.56 -13.13
CA SER A 119 5.78 2.19 -12.23
C SER A 119 5.94 1.67 -10.83
N THR A 120 5.74 2.52 -9.83
CA THR A 120 5.66 2.06 -8.42
C THR A 120 4.30 1.48 -8.09
N SER A 121 3.31 1.79 -8.92
CA SER A 121 1.91 1.36 -8.85
C SER A 121 1.66 0.14 -9.76
N GLY A 122 0.67 -0.69 -9.40
CA GLY A 122 0.19 -1.78 -10.26
C GLY A 122 0.92 -3.11 -10.05
N LYS A 123 0.37 -4.18 -10.64
CA LYS A 123 0.97 -5.52 -10.67
C LYS A 123 2.26 -5.46 -11.51
N GLU A 124 3.28 -6.25 -11.17
CA GLU A 124 4.55 -6.33 -11.91
C GLU A 124 5.34 -5.01 -12.05
N LYS A 125 4.91 -3.93 -11.36
CA LYS A 125 5.57 -2.61 -11.38
C LYS A 125 5.66 -1.98 -12.78
N TYR A 126 4.60 -2.16 -13.56
CA TYR A 126 4.42 -1.52 -14.86
C TYR A 126 3.03 -0.90 -15.02
N ILE A 127 2.97 0.08 -15.91
CA ILE A 127 1.76 0.48 -16.62
C ILE A 127 2.01 0.29 -18.11
N THR A 128 0.96 -0.06 -18.85
CA THR A 128 1.05 -0.30 -20.29
C THR A 128 0.25 0.75 -21.03
N THR A 129 0.87 1.40 -22.02
CA THR A 129 0.17 2.20 -23.03
C THR A 129 0.00 1.35 -24.28
N LEU A 130 -1.21 1.26 -24.80
CA LEU A 130 -1.51 0.48 -25.99
C LEU A 130 -2.60 1.16 -26.81
N ASP A 131 -2.55 0.95 -28.12
CA ASP A 131 -3.57 1.37 -29.06
C ASP A 131 -4.51 0.19 -29.34
N ILE A 132 -5.81 0.47 -29.31
CA ILE A 132 -6.89 -0.49 -29.52
C ILE A 132 -7.62 -0.10 -30.79
N ILE A 133 -7.80 -1.04 -31.71
CA ILE A 133 -8.51 -0.82 -32.96
C ILE A 133 -9.83 -1.60 -32.94
N LEU A 134 -10.92 -0.85 -33.02
CA LEU A 134 -12.25 -1.40 -33.22
C LEU A 134 -12.51 -1.54 -34.72
N ASN A 135 -12.38 -2.76 -35.24
CA ASN A 135 -12.73 -3.10 -36.63
C ASN A 135 -14.25 -3.28 -36.81
N ASN A 136 -15.00 -3.51 -35.72
CA ASN A 136 -16.44 -3.42 -35.71
C ASN A 136 -16.88 -2.48 -34.58
N SER A 137 -16.93 -1.19 -34.87
CA SER A 137 -17.29 -0.11 -33.92
C SER A 137 -18.65 -0.26 -33.25
N SER A 138 -19.54 -1.11 -33.78
CA SER A 138 -20.85 -1.39 -33.19
C SER A 138 -20.82 -2.50 -32.14
N ALA A 139 -19.77 -3.32 -32.12
CA ALA A 139 -19.69 -4.52 -31.29
C ALA A 139 -19.34 -4.23 -29.82
N ILE A 140 -18.60 -3.13 -29.54
CA ILE A 140 -18.18 -2.83 -28.18
C ILE A 140 -18.19 -1.33 -27.88
N SER A 141 -18.81 -0.99 -26.75
CA SER A 141 -18.80 0.38 -26.23
C SER A 141 -17.52 0.67 -25.44
N SER A 142 -17.20 1.96 -25.25
CA SER A 142 -16.14 2.38 -24.31
C SER A 142 -16.30 1.84 -22.88
N ALA A 143 -17.53 1.50 -22.47
CA ALA A 143 -17.78 0.81 -21.21
C ALA A 143 -17.36 -0.67 -21.28
N GLY A 144 -17.68 -1.36 -22.37
CA GLY A 144 -17.28 -2.75 -22.61
C GLY A 144 -15.76 -2.91 -22.69
N ILE A 145 -15.04 -1.92 -23.25
CA ILE A 145 -13.58 -1.91 -23.25
C ILE A 145 -13.05 -1.96 -21.80
N GLN A 146 -13.57 -1.13 -20.89
CA GLN A 146 -13.16 -1.17 -19.48
C GLN A 146 -13.48 -2.51 -18.81
N GLU A 147 -14.65 -3.08 -19.09
CA GLU A 147 -15.05 -4.38 -18.55
C GLU A 147 -14.09 -5.49 -18.96
N TYR A 148 -13.66 -5.51 -20.22
CA TYR A 148 -12.62 -6.43 -20.68
C TYR A 148 -11.31 -6.26 -19.88
N PHE A 149 -10.79 -5.04 -19.73
CA PHE A 149 -9.56 -4.77 -18.99
C PHE A 149 -9.63 -5.17 -17.51
N ILE A 150 -10.81 -5.08 -16.88
CA ILE A 150 -11.01 -5.58 -15.52
C ILE A 150 -10.99 -7.11 -15.47
N GLN A 151 -11.71 -7.76 -16.39
CA GLN A 151 -11.81 -9.22 -16.45
C GLN A 151 -10.44 -9.87 -16.61
N VAL A 152 -9.56 -9.25 -17.40
CA VAL A 152 -8.19 -9.73 -17.60
C VAL A 152 -7.19 -9.21 -16.57
N HIS A 153 -7.65 -8.58 -15.48
CA HIS A 153 -6.83 -8.06 -14.39
C HIS A 153 -5.83 -6.96 -14.75
N HIS A 154 -6.07 -6.23 -15.85
CA HIS A 154 -5.30 -5.05 -16.27
C HIS A 154 -6.20 -3.80 -16.35
N PRO A 155 -6.83 -3.35 -15.24
CA PRO A 155 -7.80 -2.27 -15.30
C PRO A 155 -7.20 -0.98 -15.88
N ILE A 156 -8.02 -0.23 -16.62
CA ILE A 156 -7.64 1.09 -17.14
C ILE A 156 -7.39 2.04 -15.97
N VAL A 157 -6.39 2.91 -16.12
CA VAL A 157 -6.10 3.94 -15.13
C VAL A 157 -7.24 4.98 -15.07
N GLY A 158 -7.82 5.18 -13.89
CA GLY A 158 -8.90 6.13 -13.65
C GLY A 158 -9.59 5.91 -12.29
N SER A 159 -10.53 6.79 -11.93
CA SER A 159 -11.18 6.79 -10.60
C SER A 159 -12.60 6.23 -10.57
N ASN A 160 -13.10 5.66 -11.67
CA ASN A 160 -14.48 5.16 -11.72
C ASN A 160 -14.56 3.72 -11.19
N SER A 161 -15.77 3.20 -11.00
CA SER A 161 -16.00 1.83 -10.49
C SER A 161 -15.46 0.72 -11.40
N ARG A 162 -15.06 1.05 -12.63
CA ARG A 162 -14.54 0.15 -13.66
C ARG A 162 -13.10 0.49 -14.05
N SER A 163 -12.37 1.12 -13.15
CA SER A 163 -10.99 1.58 -13.35
C SER A 163 -10.24 1.50 -12.03
N LYS A 164 -8.91 1.69 -12.09
CA LYS A 164 -8.08 1.68 -10.89
C LYS A 164 -7.17 2.92 -10.86
N GLU A 165 -7.18 3.64 -9.75
CA GLU A 165 -6.30 4.79 -9.55
C GLU A 165 -4.83 4.35 -9.41
N LEU A 166 -3.91 5.23 -9.79
CA LEU A 166 -2.48 5.07 -9.50
C LEU A 166 -2.17 5.65 -8.12
N LYS A 167 -1.17 5.09 -7.43
CA LYS A 167 -0.75 5.63 -6.11
C LYS A 167 -0.27 7.07 -6.23
N SER A 168 0.42 7.40 -7.33
CA SER A 168 0.94 8.74 -7.55
C SER A 168 -0.13 9.73 -8.04
N CYS A 169 -1.26 9.26 -8.57
CA CYS A 169 -2.24 10.11 -9.25
C CYS A 169 -3.69 9.70 -8.91
N LYS A 170 -4.36 10.55 -8.12
CA LYS A 170 -5.79 10.44 -7.77
C LYS A 170 -6.68 11.24 -8.73
N ASP A 171 -6.22 11.46 -9.96
CA ASP A 171 -7.02 12.18 -10.96
C ASP A 171 -8.28 11.37 -11.30
N LYS A 172 -9.40 12.07 -11.40
CA LYS A 172 -10.71 11.47 -11.70
C LYS A 172 -10.88 11.13 -13.17
N SER A 173 -9.91 11.48 -14.02
CA SER A 173 -10.02 11.32 -15.47
C SER A 173 -9.64 9.91 -15.91
N LEU A 174 -10.46 9.34 -16.81
CA LEU A 174 -10.19 8.03 -17.41
C LEU A 174 -9.05 8.16 -18.43
N MET A 175 -8.07 7.27 -18.37
CA MET A 175 -6.92 7.23 -19.29
C MET A 175 -7.25 6.41 -20.54
N MET A 176 -8.28 6.86 -21.24
CA MET A 176 -8.71 6.35 -22.53
C MET A 176 -9.09 7.51 -23.44
N ALA A 177 -8.60 7.51 -24.68
CA ALA A 177 -8.89 8.55 -25.66
C ALA A 177 -9.10 7.98 -27.06
N LEU A 178 -10.13 8.44 -27.78
CA LEU A 178 -10.37 8.10 -29.18
C LEU A 178 -9.53 9.04 -30.08
N LEU A 179 -8.40 8.53 -30.58
CA LEU A 179 -7.41 9.33 -31.28
C LEU A 179 -7.60 9.37 -32.80
N GLU A 180 -8.17 8.32 -33.38
CA GLU A 180 -8.35 8.21 -34.84
C GLU A 180 -9.73 7.66 -35.19
N VAL A 181 -10.35 8.24 -36.23
CA VAL A 181 -11.50 7.67 -36.92
C VAL A 181 -11.20 7.60 -38.41
N THR A 182 -11.51 6.47 -39.03
CA THR A 182 -11.38 6.28 -40.49
C THR A 182 -12.68 5.73 -41.06
N PHE A 183 -13.20 6.35 -42.11
CA PHE A 183 -14.46 5.96 -42.76
C PHE A 183 -14.56 6.54 -44.18
N SER A 184 -15.37 5.94 -45.05
CA SER A 184 -15.66 6.49 -46.37
C SER A 184 -16.67 7.64 -46.29
N HIS A 185 -16.40 8.74 -46.98
CA HIS A 185 -17.30 9.88 -47.05
C HIS A 185 -18.63 9.46 -47.70
N PRO A 186 -19.80 9.74 -47.09
CA PRO A 186 -21.11 9.20 -47.52
C PRO A 186 -21.63 9.71 -48.88
N ILE A 187 -21.00 10.73 -49.45
CA ILE A 187 -21.30 11.30 -50.78
C ILE A 187 -20.18 10.99 -51.79
N THR A 188 -18.97 11.53 -51.57
CA THR A 188 -17.83 11.37 -52.48
C THR A 188 -17.21 9.97 -52.47
N SER A 189 -17.49 9.14 -51.46
CA SER A 189 -16.86 7.82 -51.25
C SER A 189 -15.34 7.85 -51.02
N GLU A 190 -14.74 9.03 -50.88
CA GLU A 190 -13.32 9.19 -50.53
C GLU A 190 -13.06 8.74 -49.08
N GLU A 191 -11.89 8.18 -48.81
CA GLU A 191 -11.52 7.79 -47.46
C GLU A 191 -11.19 9.03 -46.61
N ILE A 192 -11.93 9.21 -45.52
CA ILE A 192 -11.66 10.22 -44.50
C ILE A 192 -10.90 9.55 -43.37
N LYS A 193 -9.69 10.06 -43.09
CA LYS A 193 -8.91 9.70 -41.91
C LYS A 193 -8.64 10.95 -41.08
N VAL A 194 -9.19 10.99 -39.86
CA VAL A 194 -8.97 12.08 -38.90
C VAL A 194 -8.23 11.55 -37.69
N THR A 195 -7.12 12.19 -37.34
CA THR A 195 -6.28 11.82 -36.19
C THR A 195 -6.03 13.05 -35.30
N ILE A 196 -6.00 12.86 -33.98
CA ILE A 196 -5.59 13.87 -33.01
C ILE A 196 -4.39 13.39 -32.19
N ASN A 197 -3.65 14.35 -31.65
CA ASN A 197 -2.57 14.06 -30.73
C ASN A 197 -3.10 13.48 -29.42
N GLU A 198 -2.27 12.65 -28.79
CA GLU A 198 -2.54 12.14 -27.45
C GLU A 198 -2.76 13.30 -26.46
N PRO A 199 -3.78 13.24 -25.59
CA PRO A 199 -3.96 14.23 -24.55
C PRO A 199 -2.71 14.31 -23.65
N LYS A 200 -2.18 15.52 -23.45
CA LYS A 200 -0.95 15.80 -22.66
C LYS A 200 -0.90 15.11 -21.28
N LYS A 201 -2.04 14.77 -20.70
CA LYS A 201 -2.14 14.06 -19.41
C LYS A 201 -1.53 12.65 -19.44
N PHE A 202 -1.58 11.94 -20.56
CA PHE A 202 -1.04 10.58 -20.70
C PHE A 202 0.47 10.58 -20.45
N GLU A 203 1.17 11.46 -21.16
CA GLU A 203 2.61 11.61 -21.00
C GLU A 203 3.00 12.05 -19.58
N LYS A 204 2.28 13.02 -19.01
CA LYS A 204 2.52 13.46 -17.63
C LYS A 204 2.38 12.34 -16.60
N VAL A 205 1.40 11.44 -16.76
CA VAL A 205 1.20 10.30 -15.86
C VAL A 205 2.33 9.30 -16.01
N ARG A 206 2.74 8.96 -17.24
CA ARG A 206 3.88 8.06 -17.49
C ARG A 206 5.17 8.59 -16.89
N GLN A 207 5.51 9.85 -17.15
CA GLN A 207 6.72 10.48 -16.62
C GLN A 207 6.72 10.52 -15.10
N ARG A 208 5.56 10.78 -14.48
CA ARG A 208 5.41 10.79 -13.03
C ARG A 208 5.68 9.41 -12.42
N GLU A 209 5.05 8.35 -12.95
CA GLU A 209 5.27 6.99 -12.45
C GLU A 209 6.71 6.54 -12.65
N LEU A 210 7.32 6.83 -13.81
CA LEU A 210 8.72 6.53 -14.08
C LEU A 210 9.64 7.22 -13.08
N LYS A 211 9.43 8.53 -12.83
CA LYS A 211 10.20 9.29 -11.85
C LYS A 211 10.11 8.70 -10.44
N PHE A 212 8.90 8.33 -9.99
CA PHE A 212 8.73 7.69 -8.68
C PHE A 212 9.43 6.33 -8.62
N PHE A 213 9.41 5.57 -9.71
CA PHE A 213 10.10 4.29 -9.81
C PHE A 213 11.61 4.47 -9.70
N GLU A 214 12.18 5.40 -10.48
CA GLU A 214 13.61 5.72 -10.44
C GLU A 214 14.05 6.22 -9.06
N GLN A 215 13.26 7.08 -8.41
CA GLN A 215 13.55 7.53 -7.06
C GLN A 215 13.61 6.36 -6.09
N LYS A 216 12.62 5.46 -6.13
CA LYS A 216 12.58 4.28 -5.27
C LYS A 216 13.73 3.31 -5.57
N LYS A 217 14.06 3.07 -6.85
CA LYS A 217 15.22 2.28 -7.27
C LYS A 217 16.51 2.86 -6.69
N ASN A 218 16.69 4.19 -6.78
CA ASN A 218 17.87 4.88 -6.24
C ASN A 218 17.94 4.81 -4.71
N GLU A 219 16.82 4.90 -4.00
CA GLU A 219 16.76 4.70 -2.54
C GLU A 219 17.17 3.27 -2.16
N THR A 220 16.63 2.27 -2.85
CA THR A 220 17.01 0.86 -2.67
C THR A 220 18.49 0.63 -2.94
N ILE A 221 19.05 1.17 -4.03
CA ILE A 221 20.48 1.06 -4.37
C ILE A 221 21.34 1.69 -3.27
N LYS A 222 20.98 2.89 -2.80
CA LYS A 222 21.71 3.55 -1.69
C LYS A 222 21.64 2.75 -0.40
N GLU A 223 20.51 2.13 -0.10
CA GLU A 223 20.38 1.26 1.07
C GLU A 223 21.28 0.03 0.92
N LEU A 224 21.28 -0.64 -0.23
CA LEU A 224 22.12 -1.81 -0.52
C LEU A 224 23.62 -1.49 -0.50
N GLN A 225 24.03 -0.33 -1.00
CA GLN A 225 25.41 0.15 -0.91
C GLN A 225 25.89 0.31 0.54
N ARG A 226 25.02 0.69 1.48
CA ARG A 226 25.37 0.74 2.93
C ARG A 226 25.64 -0.65 3.52
N TYR A 227 25.14 -1.70 2.87
CA TYR A 227 25.44 -3.09 3.21
C TYR A 227 26.64 -3.65 2.43
N GLY A 228 27.33 -2.83 1.62
CA GLY A 228 28.47 -3.27 0.82
C GLY A 228 28.09 -4.11 -0.39
N ILE A 229 26.81 -4.10 -0.79
CA ILE A 229 26.33 -4.82 -1.96
C ILE A 229 26.38 -3.87 -3.16
N GLU A 230 27.31 -4.11 -4.08
CA GLU A 230 27.31 -3.47 -5.39
C GLU A 230 26.31 -4.15 -6.31
N ILE A 231 25.39 -3.38 -6.89
CA ILE A 231 24.34 -3.91 -7.75
C ILE A 231 24.45 -3.24 -9.11
N THR A 232 24.63 -4.07 -10.13
CA THR A 232 24.50 -3.69 -11.53
C THR A 232 23.02 -3.65 -11.92
N ASP A 233 22.69 -3.06 -13.07
CA ASP A 233 21.34 -2.66 -13.52
C ASP A 233 20.22 -3.72 -13.52
N GLN A 234 20.47 -4.95 -13.08
CA GLN A 234 19.57 -6.11 -13.05
C GLN A 234 18.53 -6.12 -11.91
N LEU A 235 18.29 -5.00 -11.23
CA LEU A 235 17.25 -4.90 -10.18
C LEU A 235 15.85 -4.78 -10.81
N ASP A 236 15.56 -5.69 -11.73
CA ASP A 236 14.54 -5.56 -12.76
C ASP A 236 13.47 -6.66 -12.67
N SER A 237 13.20 -7.20 -11.49
CA SER A 237 11.98 -7.98 -11.25
C SER A 237 11.69 -8.03 -9.77
N GLU A 238 10.56 -7.41 -9.38
CA GLU A 238 9.98 -7.42 -8.04
C GLU A 238 10.81 -6.64 -7.00
N ILE A 239 10.21 -5.58 -6.44
CA ILE A 239 10.81 -4.82 -5.33
C ILE A 239 10.69 -5.70 -4.08
N ILE A 240 11.55 -6.72 -3.97
CA ILE A 240 11.80 -7.44 -2.73
C ILE A 240 12.34 -6.40 -1.73
N PRO A 241 11.80 -6.32 -0.50
CA PRO A 241 12.32 -5.40 0.51
C PRO A 241 13.83 -5.58 0.69
N THR A 242 14.59 -4.48 0.73
CA THR A 242 16.06 -4.49 0.90
C THR A 242 16.50 -5.37 2.08
N ALA A 243 15.71 -5.40 3.15
CA ALA A 243 15.97 -6.20 4.34
C ALA A 243 16.00 -7.71 4.07
N TYR A 244 15.18 -8.21 3.13
CA TYR A 244 15.19 -9.62 2.74
C TYR A 244 16.25 -9.96 1.70
N ILE A 245 16.68 -8.98 0.90
CA ILE A 245 17.83 -9.15 0.01
C ILE A 245 19.13 -9.25 0.82
N THR A 246 19.28 -8.38 1.81
CA THR A 246 20.48 -8.32 2.67
C THR A 246 20.46 -9.35 3.80
N GLY A 247 19.27 -9.86 4.16
CA GLY A 247 19.05 -10.68 5.36
C GLY A 247 19.19 -9.89 6.67
N GLU A 248 19.31 -8.55 6.61
CA GLU A 248 19.52 -7.70 7.78
C GLU A 248 18.69 -6.42 7.74
N LYS A 249 18.39 -5.85 8.91
CA LYS A 249 17.78 -4.53 9.07
C LYS A 249 18.43 -3.76 10.20
N GLU A 250 18.81 -2.52 9.92
CA GLU A 250 19.18 -1.57 10.97
C GLU A 250 17.93 -1.12 11.75
N PHE A 251 18.00 -1.23 13.08
CA PHE A 251 16.98 -0.78 14.03
C PHE A 251 17.68 -0.30 15.30
N PHE A 252 17.34 0.90 15.76
CA PHE A 252 17.92 1.50 16.96
C PHE A 252 19.47 1.49 16.98
N LYS A 253 20.09 1.79 15.82
CA LYS A 253 21.54 1.77 15.57
C LYS A 253 22.22 0.38 15.67
N LEU A 254 21.45 -0.70 15.81
CA LEU A 254 21.92 -2.08 15.78
C LEU A 254 21.48 -2.76 14.48
N ARG A 255 22.25 -3.75 14.00
CA ARG A 255 21.93 -4.53 12.79
C ARG A 255 21.34 -5.88 13.16
N PHE A 256 20.06 -6.09 12.88
CA PHE A 256 19.35 -7.33 13.17
C PHE A 256 19.26 -8.20 11.93
N PHE A 257 19.60 -9.47 12.04
CA PHE A 257 19.19 -10.48 11.06
C PHE A 257 17.67 -10.53 10.99
N VAL A 258 17.14 -10.65 9.77
CA VAL A 258 15.71 -10.82 9.48
C VAL A 258 15.51 -11.89 8.41
N SER A 259 14.36 -12.55 8.43
CA SER A 259 13.92 -13.45 7.37
C SER A 259 12.44 -13.27 7.07
N LYS A 260 11.93 -14.00 6.07
CA LYS A 260 10.50 -14.15 5.78
C LYS A 260 9.65 -14.65 6.95
N ASP A 261 10.28 -15.15 8.01
CA ASP A 261 9.64 -15.64 9.24
C ASP A 261 9.54 -14.54 10.31
N THR A 262 10.06 -13.33 10.04
CA THR A 262 10.02 -12.17 10.95
C THR A 262 9.45 -10.95 10.26
N MET A 263 8.67 -10.14 10.99
CA MET A 263 8.36 -8.79 10.55
C MET A 263 9.64 -7.95 10.57
N VAL A 264 9.94 -7.26 9.46
CA VAL A 264 11.11 -6.39 9.39
C VAL A 264 10.92 -5.20 10.34
N PRO A 265 11.86 -4.95 11.29
CA PRO A 265 11.74 -3.89 12.27
C PRO A 265 11.37 -2.52 11.66
N ARG A 266 10.43 -1.82 12.29
CA ARG A 266 9.89 -0.54 11.79
C ARG A 266 10.46 0.63 12.60
N PRO A 267 10.72 1.79 11.97
CA PRO A 267 11.14 2.99 12.71
C PRO A 267 10.12 3.45 13.77
N SER A 268 8.82 3.18 13.58
CA SER A 268 7.79 3.45 14.59
C SER A 268 7.98 2.65 15.87
N THR A 269 8.58 1.47 15.78
CA THR A 269 8.81 0.59 16.93
C THR A 269 9.96 1.09 17.81
N GLU A 270 10.84 1.96 17.30
CA GLU A 270 11.90 2.57 18.10
C GLU A 270 11.37 3.45 19.23
N TYR A 271 10.15 4.00 19.12
CA TYR A 271 9.54 4.78 20.19
C TYR A 271 9.31 3.94 21.45
N LEU A 272 8.95 2.65 21.30
CA LEU A 272 8.77 1.74 22.44
C LEU A 272 10.11 1.55 23.18
N VAL A 273 11.19 1.32 22.42
CA VAL A 273 12.55 1.12 22.98
C VAL A 273 13.01 2.36 23.75
N ARG A 274 12.82 3.57 23.18
CA ARG A 274 13.21 4.83 23.83
C ARG A 274 12.52 5.01 25.17
N GLU A 275 11.21 4.78 25.21
CA GLU A 275 10.44 4.95 26.44
C GLU A 275 10.84 3.95 27.53
N ILE A 276 11.12 2.70 27.16
CA ILE A 276 11.61 1.70 28.12
C ILE A 276 12.95 2.14 28.72
N ILE A 277 13.86 2.64 27.88
CA ILE A 277 15.17 3.12 28.34
C ILE A 277 15.00 4.35 29.23
N ASP A 278 14.21 5.34 28.83
CA ASP A 278 13.96 6.55 29.61
C ASP A 278 13.34 6.22 30.97
N LEU A 279 12.39 5.27 31.01
CA LEU A 279 11.79 4.80 32.25
C LEU A 279 12.81 4.10 33.16
N TYR A 280 13.67 3.26 32.59
CA TYR A 280 14.73 2.59 33.33
C TYR A 280 15.70 3.60 33.96
N LEU A 281 16.15 4.59 33.18
CA LEU A 281 17.06 5.65 33.62
C LEU A 281 16.46 6.53 34.71
N ASN A 282 15.22 6.97 34.54
CA ASN A 282 14.54 7.79 35.55
C ASN A 282 14.38 7.05 36.89
N LYS A 283 14.13 5.73 36.87
CA LYS A 283 14.10 4.90 38.09
C LYS A 283 15.49 4.64 38.69
N LEU A 284 16.57 4.66 37.89
CA LEU A 284 17.94 4.63 38.41
C LEU A 284 18.29 5.91 39.16
N ASP A 285 17.95 7.07 38.59
CA ASP A 285 18.26 8.37 39.18
C ASP A 285 17.50 8.63 40.49
N SER A 286 16.29 8.08 40.64
CA SER A 286 15.51 8.19 41.87
C SER A 286 15.99 7.27 43.01
N GLY A 287 17.03 6.45 42.78
CA GLY A 287 17.52 5.48 43.77
C GLY A 287 16.64 4.25 43.93
N PHE A 288 15.55 4.14 43.17
CA PHE A 288 14.56 3.04 43.28
C PHE A 288 15.19 1.65 43.12
N TRP A 289 16.18 1.52 42.23
CA TRP A 289 16.92 0.26 42.04
C TRP A 289 18.04 0.04 43.07
N LYS A 290 18.45 1.07 43.83
CA LYS A 290 19.48 0.96 44.89
C LYS A 290 18.89 0.52 46.23
N ASP A 291 17.66 0.92 46.53
CA ASP A 291 16.95 0.57 47.77
C ASP A 291 16.36 -0.85 47.75
N ARG A 292 16.35 -1.46 46.56
CA ARG A 292 16.00 -2.85 46.28
C ARG A 292 17.29 -3.69 46.33
N GLY A 293 17.58 -4.35 47.45
CA GLY A 293 18.82 -5.12 47.71
C GLY A 293 19.21 -6.21 46.68
N ASN A 294 20.17 -7.08 46.98
CA ASN A 294 20.74 -8.04 46.01
C ASN A 294 19.90 -9.31 45.71
N ASP A 295 18.61 -9.34 46.08
CA ASP A 295 17.76 -10.51 45.87
C ASP A 295 17.17 -10.58 44.44
N ASP A 296 16.83 -11.79 43.99
CA ASP A 296 16.26 -12.11 42.67
C ASP A 296 14.98 -11.31 42.31
N ASP A 297 14.27 -10.76 43.31
CA ASP A 297 13.07 -9.92 43.16
C ASP A 297 13.38 -8.47 42.75
N ASN A 298 14.63 -8.04 42.90
CA ASN A 298 15.08 -6.67 42.64
C ASN A 298 15.62 -6.46 41.23
N MET A 299 15.54 -7.50 40.40
CA MET A 299 15.90 -7.46 38.99
C MET A 299 14.88 -6.66 38.17
N PHE A 300 15.36 -5.76 37.30
CA PHE A 300 14.51 -5.12 36.30
C PHE A 300 14.16 -6.14 35.20
N SER A 301 12.89 -6.49 35.08
CA SER A 301 12.44 -7.57 34.21
C SER A 301 11.50 -7.07 33.11
N ILE A 302 11.79 -7.47 31.86
CA ILE A 302 11.02 -7.08 30.67
C ILE A 302 10.46 -8.31 29.97
N LEU A 303 9.17 -8.29 29.64
CA LEU A 303 8.50 -9.27 28.80
C LEU A 303 8.17 -8.65 27.44
N ASP A 304 8.73 -9.19 26.36
CA ASP A 304 8.47 -8.79 24.98
C ASP A 304 7.55 -9.80 24.29
N CYS A 305 6.29 -9.41 24.12
CA CYS A 305 5.21 -10.23 23.58
C CYS A 305 5.13 -10.09 22.05
N GLY A 306 5.45 -11.15 21.31
CA GLY A 306 5.58 -11.11 19.84
C GLY A 306 6.95 -10.58 19.42
N THR A 307 8.01 -11.11 20.03
CA THR A 307 9.37 -10.54 19.93
C THR A 307 9.95 -10.55 18.51
N GLY A 308 9.46 -11.43 17.62
CA GLY A 308 9.90 -11.51 16.23
C GLY A 308 11.41 -11.72 16.11
N SER A 309 12.10 -10.74 15.51
CA SER A 309 13.56 -10.73 15.39
C SER A 309 14.31 -10.42 16.70
N GLY A 310 13.59 -10.19 17.81
CA GLY A 310 14.14 -9.77 19.10
C GLY A 310 14.46 -8.28 19.19
N CYS A 311 14.07 -7.48 18.18
CA CYS A 311 14.60 -6.13 18.00
C CYS A 311 14.30 -5.17 19.15
N ILE A 312 13.12 -5.26 19.79
CA ILE A 312 12.76 -4.43 20.94
C ILE A 312 13.60 -4.83 22.14
N LEU A 313 13.47 -6.08 22.59
CA LEU A 313 14.11 -6.55 23.81
C LEU A 313 15.64 -6.42 23.75
N ILE A 314 16.27 -6.85 22.66
CA ILE A 314 17.72 -6.82 22.50
C ILE A 314 18.23 -5.37 22.48
N SER A 315 17.52 -4.44 21.83
CA SER A 315 17.94 -3.03 21.82
C SER A 315 17.91 -2.41 23.21
N VAL A 316 16.87 -2.72 24.00
CA VAL A 316 16.77 -2.27 25.39
C VAL A 316 17.92 -2.85 26.23
N LEU A 317 18.09 -4.17 26.21
CA LEU A 317 19.15 -4.85 26.97
C LEU A 317 20.53 -4.35 26.57
N HIS A 318 20.80 -4.20 25.27
CA HIS A 318 22.06 -3.66 24.78
C HIS A 318 22.32 -2.26 25.36
N CYS A 319 21.33 -1.36 25.35
CA CYS A 319 21.51 -0.02 25.89
C CYS A 319 21.76 -0.03 27.39
N ILE A 320 20.97 -0.77 28.16
CA ILE A 320 21.12 -0.90 29.62
C ILE A 320 22.49 -1.48 29.98
N LEU A 321 22.90 -2.56 29.31
CA LEU A 321 24.12 -3.29 29.61
C LEU A 321 25.39 -2.57 29.10
N SER A 322 25.30 -1.83 27.99
CA SER A 322 26.43 -1.06 27.45
C SER A 322 26.73 0.21 28.22
N GLN A 323 25.74 0.75 28.96
CA GLN A 323 25.92 1.90 29.86
C GLN A 323 26.64 1.56 31.17
N LYS A 324 27.36 0.44 31.26
CA LYS A 324 28.26 0.06 32.37
C LYS A 324 29.41 1.08 32.54
N VAL A 325 29.07 2.28 33.03
CA VAL A 325 29.97 3.21 33.71
C VAL A 325 29.72 3.03 35.20
N GLN A 326 30.56 2.18 35.80
CA GLN A 326 31.09 2.29 37.15
C GLN A 326 30.07 2.47 38.30
N THR A 327 29.52 1.36 38.83
CA THR A 327 29.54 0.99 40.28
C THR A 327 28.50 -0.06 40.69
N ILE A 328 27.52 -0.38 39.84
CA ILE A 328 26.51 -1.42 40.12
C ILE A 328 26.36 -2.30 38.88
N SER A 329 26.43 -3.63 39.05
CA SER A 329 26.07 -4.57 37.97
C SER A 329 24.58 -4.37 37.64
N PRO A 330 24.20 -3.95 36.41
CA PRO A 330 22.79 -3.81 36.07
C PRO A 330 22.12 -5.19 36.11
N HIS A 331 21.29 -5.41 37.13
CA HIS A 331 20.53 -6.63 37.32
C HIS A 331 19.26 -6.53 36.46
N VAL A 332 19.35 -7.01 35.21
CA VAL A 332 18.28 -6.94 34.21
C VAL A 332 18.02 -8.32 33.60
N PHE A 333 16.75 -8.62 33.34
CA PHE A 333 16.32 -9.81 32.63
C PHE A 333 15.30 -9.48 31.55
N GLY A 334 15.40 -10.18 30.42
CA GLY A 334 14.47 -10.10 29.31
C GLY A 334 13.89 -11.44 28.91
N LEU A 335 12.57 -11.55 28.77
CA LEU A 335 11.94 -12.70 28.15
C LEU A 335 11.25 -12.27 26.85
N GLY A 336 11.67 -12.85 25.73
CA GLY A 336 10.99 -12.70 24.45
C GLY A 336 10.07 -13.88 24.15
N LEU A 337 8.80 -13.62 23.88
CA LEU A 337 7.82 -14.63 23.48
C LEU A 337 7.44 -14.48 22.01
N ASP A 338 7.38 -15.58 21.28
CA ASP A 338 6.80 -15.59 19.93
C ASP A 338 6.13 -16.95 19.64
N ILE A 339 5.10 -16.94 18.80
CA ILE A 339 4.44 -18.18 18.35
C ILE A 339 5.28 -18.92 17.30
N ASN A 340 6.13 -18.18 16.57
CA ASN A 340 6.92 -18.70 15.49
C ASN A 340 8.33 -19.10 15.97
N SER A 341 8.62 -20.40 15.93
CA SER A 341 9.93 -20.94 16.33
C SER A 341 11.08 -20.44 15.46
N SER A 342 10.84 -20.19 14.18
CA SER A 342 11.85 -19.66 13.26
C SER A 342 12.19 -18.21 13.59
N ALA A 343 11.20 -17.40 13.99
CA ALA A 343 11.44 -16.05 14.49
C ALA A 343 12.31 -16.07 15.75
N LEU A 344 12.03 -16.98 16.70
CA LEU A 344 12.84 -17.14 17.91
C LEU A 344 14.28 -17.57 17.62
N GLU A 345 14.53 -18.38 16.59
CA GLU A 345 15.90 -18.71 16.18
C GLU A 345 16.65 -17.44 15.72
N ILE A 346 15.98 -16.57 14.98
CA ILE A 346 16.53 -15.28 14.54
C ILE A 346 16.76 -14.35 15.73
N ALA A 347 15.83 -14.29 16.68
CA ALA A 347 16.00 -13.53 17.92
C ALA A 347 17.23 -13.99 18.71
N ARG A 348 17.45 -15.31 18.85
CA ARG A 348 18.64 -15.85 19.51
C ARG A 348 19.93 -15.48 18.78
N LYS A 349 19.96 -15.59 17.45
CA LYS A 349 21.12 -15.15 16.62
C LYS A 349 21.42 -13.66 16.81
N ASN A 350 20.38 -12.83 16.89
CA ASN A 350 20.54 -11.40 17.13
C ASN A 350 21.03 -11.10 18.54
N ALA A 351 20.55 -11.83 19.54
CA ALA A 351 21.00 -11.69 20.92
C ALA A 351 22.47 -12.08 21.06
N GLU A 352 22.89 -13.19 20.43
CA GLU A 352 24.30 -13.56 20.36
C GLU A 352 25.15 -12.47 19.69
N ARG A 353 24.66 -11.87 18.61
CA ARG A 353 25.39 -10.79 17.91
C ARG A 353 25.64 -9.57 18.79
N HIS A 354 24.63 -9.13 19.54
CA HIS A 354 24.64 -7.83 20.21
C HIS A 354 24.88 -7.88 21.72
N LEU A 355 24.54 -8.98 22.40
CA LEU A 355 24.57 -9.07 23.86
C LEU A 355 25.76 -9.87 24.40
N LYS A 356 26.41 -10.71 23.58
CA LYS A 356 27.49 -11.62 24.03
C LYS A 356 28.67 -10.94 24.72
N LEU A 357 28.93 -9.66 24.42
CA LEU A 357 30.03 -8.92 25.03
C LEU A 357 29.70 -8.43 26.45
N PHE A 358 28.41 -8.43 26.83
CA PHE A 358 27.94 -7.90 28.10
C PHE A 358 27.46 -8.96 29.09
N VAL A 359 27.18 -10.17 28.58
CA VAL A 359 26.53 -11.28 29.27
C VAL A 359 27.43 -12.50 29.17
N SER A 360 28.00 -12.95 30.30
CA SER A 360 28.89 -14.14 30.35
C SER A 360 28.12 -15.46 30.47
N ASP A 361 26.90 -15.42 31.00
CA ASP A 361 26.00 -16.58 31.21
C ASP A 361 24.57 -16.21 30.77
N ASN A 362 23.77 -17.16 30.28
CA ASN A 362 22.40 -16.96 29.74
C ASN A 362 21.35 -16.41 30.74
N ASN A 363 21.76 -15.82 31.86
CA ASN A 363 20.87 -15.40 32.93
C ASN A 363 20.20 -14.03 32.70
N ASN A 364 20.62 -13.26 31.68
CA ASN A 364 20.06 -11.94 31.39
C ASN A 364 18.93 -11.94 30.35
N TYR A 365 18.77 -13.02 29.57
CA TYR A 365 17.66 -13.10 28.62
C TYR A 365 17.32 -14.53 28.23
N ASP A 366 16.05 -14.74 27.85
CA ASP A 366 15.58 -15.98 27.25
C ASP A 366 14.55 -15.70 26.13
N PHE A 367 14.39 -16.66 25.23
CA PHE A 367 13.44 -16.63 24.13
C PHE A 367 12.63 -17.93 24.13
N GLN A 368 11.32 -17.82 24.30
CA GLN A 368 10.44 -18.97 24.44
C GLN A 368 9.27 -18.94 23.48
N LYS A 369 8.82 -20.14 23.10
CA LYS A 369 7.61 -20.27 22.27
C LYS A 369 6.38 -20.03 23.13
N GLY A 370 5.56 -19.07 22.73
CA GLY A 370 4.33 -18.77 23.47
C GLY A 370 3.40 -17.80 22.75
N ASP A 371 2.17 -17.73 23.25
CA ASP A 371 1.11 -16.87 22.73
C ASP A 371 0.50 -15.99 23.84
N PHE A 372 -0.42 -15.10 23.44
CA PHE A 372 -1.08 -14.19 24.37
C PHE A 372 -2.13 -14.84 25.26
N THR A 373 -2.57 -16.08 25.00
CA THR A 373 -3.68 -16.69 25.75
C THR A 373 -3.24 -17.25 27.10
N SER A 374 -1.96 -17.61 27.22
CA SER A 374 -1.44 -18.37 28.36
C SER A 374 -0.31 -17.67 29.10
N LEU A 375 -0.31 -16.33 29.15
CA LEU A 375 0.82 -15.56 29.71
C LEU A 375 1.16 -15.97 31.16
N HIS A 376 0.16 -16.27 31.99
CA HIS A 376 0.32 -16.78 33.35
C HIS A 376 1.22 -18.02 33.49
N ASN A 377 1.27 -18.89 32.48
CA ASN A 377 2.12 -20.08 32.51
C ASN A 377 3.62 -19.73 32.41
N TYR A 378 3.98 -18.59 31.83
CA TYR A 378 5.38 -18.21 31.59
C TYR A 378 6.01 -17.47 32.77
N GLY A 379 5.23 -16.74 33.57
CA GLY A 379 5.70 -16.21 34.85
C GLY A 379 6.05 -17.30 35.85
N LEU A 380 5.30 -18.41 35.83
CA LEU A 380 5.53 -19.60 36.67
C LEU A 380 6.80 -20.38 36.29
N VAL A 381 7.16 -20.45 35.01
CA VAL A 381 8.35 -21.19 34.54
C VAL A 381 9.65 -20.54 35.02
N HIS A 382 9.66 -19.22 35.20
CA HIS A 382 10.85 -18.48 35.63
C HIS A 382 10.81 -18.03 37.09
N ASN A 383 9.67 -18.20 37.78
CA ASN A 383 9.43 -17.59 39.10
C ASN A 383 9.73 -16.08 39.10
N LYS A 384 9.35 -15.39 38.02
CA LYS A 384 9.61 -13.95 37.82
C LYS A 384 8.30 -13.20 37.56
N HIS A 385 8.20 -12.04 38.19
CA HIS A 385 7.25 -10.99 37.83
C HIS A 385 7.97 -9.93 36.99
N PHE A 386 7.27 -9.35 36.01
CA PHE A 386 7.83 -8.37 35.07
C PHE A 386 7.52 -6.92 35.48
N ASP A 387 8.53 -6.05 35.42
CA ASP A 387 8.36 -4.59 35.56
C ASP A 387 7.74 -3.97 34.30
N ILE A 388 8.05 -4.52 33.13
CA ILE A 388 7.54 -4.04 31.84
C ILE A 388 7.02 -5.19 31.01
N LEU A 389 5.82 -5.03 30.46
CA LEU A 389 5.34 -5.78 29.31
C LEU A 389 5.36 -4.85 28.09
N VAL A 390 6.08 -5.23 27.05
CA VAL A 390 6.10 -4.52 25.77
C VAL A 390 5.53 -5.41 24.66
N CYS A 391 4.78 -4.82 23.74
CA CYS A 391 4.21 -5.56 22.62
C CYS A 391 4.03 -4.66 21.38
N ASN A 392 4.47 -5.15 20.22
CA ASN A 392 4.04 -4.65 18.91
C ASN A 392 3.18 -5.73 18.24
N PRO A 393 1.87 -5.79 18.57
CA PRO A 393 1.04 -6.89 18.10
C PRO A 393 0.67 -6.72 16.62
N PRO A 394 0.27 -7.79 15.93
CA PRO A 394 -0.39 -7.68 14.64
C PRO A 394 -1.68 -6.84 14.76
N TYR A 395 -1.87 -5.86 13.88
CA TYR A 395 -3.01 -4.94 13.96
C TYR A 395 -3.65 -4.60 12.61
N LEU A 396 -3.17 -5.19 11.50
CA LEU A 396 -3.81 -4.99 10.19
C LEU A 396 -5.07 -5.86 10.10
N ASP A 397 -6.19 -5.25 9.77
CA ASP A 397 -7.45 -5.96 9.59
C ASP A 397 -7.34 -7.02 8.47
N ILE A 398 -7.54 -8.30 8.81
CA ILE A 398 -7.47 -9.41 7.85
C ILE A 398 -8.51 -9.30 6.73
N ALA A 399 -9.62 -8.59 6.95
CA ALA A 399 -10.62 -8.35 5.92
C ALA A 399 -10.14 -7.35 4.84
N ARG A 400 -9.02 -6.65 5.07
CA ARG A 400 -8.45 -5.69 4.12
C ARG A 400 -7.32 -6.36 3.36
N SER A 401 -7.50 -6.53 2.06
CA SER A 401 -6.42 -6.96 1.19
C SER A 401 -5.33 -5.89 1.13
N LEU A 402 -4.08 -6.31 1.31
CA LEU A 402 -2.95 -5.49 0.94
C LEU A 402 -2.93 -5.34 -0.59
N PRO A 403 -2.50 -4.17 -1.11
CA PRO A 403 -2.19 -4.07 -2.53
C PRO A 403 -1.18 -5.17 -2.91
N ASN A 404 -1.34 -5.83 -4.06
CA ASN A 404 -0.42 -6.88 -4.53
C ASN A 404 1.06 -6.45 -4.59
N ASP A 405 1.31 -5.15 -4.54
CA ASP A 405 2.60 -4.51 -4.74
C ASP A 405 3.16 -3.89 -3.43
N ASP A 406 2.57 -4.25 -2.28
CA ASP A 406 2.96 -3.86 -0.94
C ASP A 406 4.11 -4.72 -0.41
N VAL A 407 5.11 -4.09 0.22
CA VAL A 407 6.28 -4.79 0.79
C VAL A 407 5.89 -5.76 1.90
N ARG A 408 4.76 -5.51 2.56
CA ARG A 408 4.20 -6.38 3.59
C ARG A 408 3.76 -7.74 3.07
N ASN A 409 3.59 -7.90 1.75
CA ASN A 409 3.28 -9.21 1.15
C ASN A 409 4.44 -10.22 1.24
N PHE A 410 5.65 -9.78 1.59
CA PHE A 410 6.82 -10.65 1.78
C PHE A 410 7.03 -11.06 3.25
N GLU A 411 6.23 -10.52 4.17
CA GLU A 411 6.36 -10.76 5.61
C GLU A 411 5.31 -11.80 6.07
N PRO A 412 5.53 -12.48 7.22
CA PRO A 412 4.63 -13.54 7.64
C PRO A 412 3.24 -12.97 8.00
N PRO A 413 2.13 -13.50 7.43
CA PRO A 413 0.80 -12.97 7.65
C PRO A 413 0.41 -12.87 9.14
N GLU A 414 0.83 -13.84 9.94
CA GLU A 414 0.58 -13.89 11.38
C GLU A 414 1.23 -12.75 12.17
N ALA A 415 2.30 -12.12 11.65
CA ALA A 415 2.93 -10.95 12.28
C ALA A 415 2.25 -9.63 11.89
N LEU A 416 1.39 -9.65 10.87
CA LEU A 416 0.79 -8.45 10.30
C LEU A 416 -0.70 -8.34 10.58
N PHE A 417 -1.43 -9.43 10.40
CA PHE A 417 -2.88 -9.42 10.36
C PHE A 417 -3.51 -9.87 11.66
N ALA A 418 -4.63 -9.24 11.99
CA ALA A 418 -5.49 -9.58 13.10
C ALA A 418 -6.96 -9.48 12.68
N GLU A 419 -7.77 -10.37 13.25
CA GLU A 419 -9.22 -10.33 13.12
C GLU A 419 -9.81 -9.14 13.90
N GLU A 420 -11.14 -9.02 13.90
CA GLU A 420 -11.88 -8.05 14.69
C GLU A 420 -11.53 -6.60 14.36
N SER A 421 -11.33 -6.34 13.06
CA SER A 421 -10.86 -5.04 12.56
C SER A 421 -9.48 -4.65 13.12
N GLY A 422 -8.62 -5.63 13.41
CA GLY A 422 -7.25 -5.42 13.91
C GLY A 422 -7.12 -5.43 15.43
N TYR A 423 -8.20 -5.66 16.19
CA TYR A 423 -8.22 -5.49 17.65
C TYR A 423 -8.04 -6.80 18.46
N LYS A 424 -8.07 -7.96 17.81
CA LYS A 424 -8.03 -9.29 18.47
C LYS A 424 -6.91 -9.43 19.49
N PHE A 425 -5.68 -9.12 19.10
CA PHE A 425 -4.52 -9.35 19.96
C PHE A 425 -4.43 -8.38 21.14
N TYR A 426 -4.94 -7.14 21.01
CA TYR A 426 -5.08 -6.24 22.15
C TYR A 426 -6.08 -6.79 23.18
N ARG A 427 -7.19 -7.38 22.74
CA ARG A 427 -8.17 -8.02 23.64
C ARG A 427 -7.59 -9.25 24.30
N LEU A 428 -6.96 -10.16 23.54
CA LEU A 428 -6.35 -11.37 24.10
C LEU A 428 -5.28 -11.04 25.14
N LEU A 429 -4.45 -10.02 24.88
CA LEU A 429 -3.44 -9.56 25.83
C LEU A 429 -4.11 -9.07 27.13
N TYR A 430 -5.11 -8.21 27.02
CA TYR A 430 -5.88 -7.74 28.18
C TYR A 430 -6.53 -8.90 28.96
N GLU A 431 -7.25 -9.79 28.27
CA GLU A 431 -7.94 -10.94 28.88
C GLU A 431 -6.96 -11.87 29.63
N SER A 432 -5.78 -12.09 29.07
CA SER A 432 -4.75 -12.92 29.70
C SER A 432 -4.19 -12.28 30.97
N LEU A 433 -3.97 -10.97 30.95
CA LEU A 433 -3.52 -10.21 32.11
C LEU A 433 -4.55 -10.22 33.23
N GLU A 434 -5.82 -9.93 32.92
CA GLU A 434 -6.91 -9.99 33.89
C GLU A 434 -7.08 -11.39 34.46
N HIS A 435 -7.02 -12.42 33.62
CA HIS A 435 -7.11 -13.80 34.06
C HIS A 435 -5.94 -14.21 34.97
N SER A 436 -4.70 -13.76 34.67
CA SER A 436 -3.53 -14.00 35.52
C SER A 436 -3.68 -13.35 36.89
N TYR A 437 -4.19 -12.11 36.94
CA TYR A 437 -4.44 -11.36 38.16
C TYR A 437 -5.52 -12.05 39.02
N ILE A 438 -6.68 -12.37 38.44
CA ILE A 438 -7.80 -13.04 39.14
C ILE A 438 -7.38 -14.38 39.74
N LYS A 439 -6.52 -15.14 39.05
CA LYS A 439 -6.01 -16.42 39.54
C LYS A 439 -4.89 -16.31 40.58
N LYS A 440 -4.47 -15.10 40.95
CA LYS A 440 -3.28 -14.85 41.79
C LYS A 440 -2.01 -15.48 41.22
N LEU A 441 -1.94 -15.53 39.89
CA LEU A 441 -0.80 -15.99 39.09
C LEU A 441 -0.28 -14.83 38.25
N ASP A 442 -0.32 -13.63 38.83
CA ASP A 442 0.00 -12.40 38.11
C ASP A 442 1.43 -12.46 37.61
N ILE A 443 1.63 -12.14 36.35
CA ILE A 443 2.97 -12.13 35.73
C ILE A 443 3.64 -10.78 35.89
N LEU A 444 2.90 -9.76 36.30
CA LEU A 444 3.39 -8.39 36.41
C LEU A 444 3.57 -8.00 37.88
N LYS A 445 4.55 -7.13 38.15
CA LYS A 445 4.72 -6.50 39.47
C LYS A 445 3.63 -5.43 39.71
N GLU A 446 3.44 -5.01 40.97
CA GLU A 446 2.42 -4.01 41.34
C GLU A 446 2.54 -2.69 40.54
N ASP A 447 3.76 -2.15 40.40
CA ASP A 447 4.05 -0.92 39.66
C ASP A 447 4.51 -1.17 38.21
N SER A 448 3.99 -2.23 37.61
CA SER A 448 4.33 -2.62 36.25
C SER A 448 3.74 -1.69 35.19
N LEU A 449 4.43 -1.60 34.06
CA LEU A 449 3.98 -0.83 32.90
C LEU A 449 3.71 -1.74 31.71
N ILE A 450 2.63 -1.44 31.00
CA ILE A 450 2.32 -2.04 29.70
C ILE A 450 2.57 -1.01 28.61
N ILE A 451 3.42 -1.36 27.64
CA ILE A 451 3.83 -0.48 26.55
C ILE A 451 3.44 -1.13 25.23
N LEU A 452 2.51 -0.53 24.50
CA LEU A 452 1.94 -1.09 23.28
C LEU A 452 2.20 -0.21 22.06
N GLU A 453 2.65 -0.83 20.97
CA GLU A 453 2.53 -0.21 19.65
C GLU A 453 1.06 -0.28 19.19
N VAL A 454 0.56 0.80 18.57
CA VAL A 454 -0.79 0.85 18.00
C VAL A 454 -0.81 1.30 16.54
N GLY A 455 -1.75 0.73 15.79
CA GLY A 455 -2.05 1.15 14.43
C GLY A 455 -2.63 2.57 14.36
N ASN A 456 -2.51 3.19 13.19
CA ASN A 456 -3.05 4.53 12.94
C ASN A 456 -4.54 4.62 13.33
N LYS A 457 -4.87 5.61 14.17
CA LYS A 457 -6.23 5.89 14.66
C LYS A 457 -6.86 4.76 15.51
N MET A 458 -6.06 3.84 16.06
CA MET A 458 -6.56 2.77 16.93
C MET A 458 -6.48 3.11 18.43
N ALA A 459 -5.67 4.12 18.80
CA ALA A 459 -5.34 4.44 20.19
C ALA A 459 -6.56 4.57 21.12
N GLU A 460 -7.57 5.35 20.74
CA GLU A 460 -8.77 5.57 21.56
C GLU A 460 -9.56 4.28 21.83
N LYS A 461 -9.61 3.35 20.87
CA LYS A 461 -10.29 2.07 21.06
C LYS A 461 -9.45 1.11 21.88
N VAL A 462 -8.12 1.12 21.71
CA VAL A 462 -7.20 0.33 22.54
C VAL A 462 -7.26 0.77 24.02
N LYS A 463 -7.28 2.08 24.30
CA LYS A 463 -7.47 2.61 25.66
C LYS A 463 -8.74 2.08 26.33
N LYS A 464 -9.81 1.88 25.56
CA LYS A 464 -11.09 1.32 26.04
C LYS A 464 -11.09 -0.20 26.23
N ILE A 465 -10.14 -0.92 25.61
CA ILE A 465 -10.00 -2.38 25.81
C ILE A 465 -9.38 -2.65 27.19
N PHE A 466 -8.39 -1.85 27.59
CA PHE A 466 -7.65 -2.03 28.84
C PHE A 466 -8.38 -1.41 30.05
N THR A 467 -9.61 -1.84 30.31
CA THR A 467 -10.44 -1.35 31.42
C THR A 467 -9.93 -1.85 32.76
N GLY A 468 -9.22 -1.02 33.52
CA GLY A 468 -8.47 -1.43 34.72
C GLY A 468 -7.04 -0.90 34.71
N TRP A 469 -6.60 -0.46 33.54
CA TRP A 469 -5.31 0.19 33.34
C TRP A 469 -5.50 1.65 32.94
N GLU A 470 -4.70 2.54 33.52
CA GLU A 470 -4.69 3.96 33.19
C GLU A 470 -3.62 4.23 32.13
N CYS A 471 -4.02 4.84 31.01
CA CYS A 471 -3.09 5.28 29.97
C CYS A 471 -2.40 6.58 30.40
N ILE A 472 -1.22 6.48 31.00
CA ILE A 472 -0.46 7.63 31.53
C ILE A 472 0.29 8.41 30.46
N LYS A 473 0.57 7.81 29.30
CA LYS A 473 1.27 8.47 28.19
C LYS A 473 0.85 7.91 26.83
N ALA A 474 0.70 8.80 25.84
CA ALA A 474 0.48 8.43 24.44
C ALA A 474 1.44 9.23 23.55
N ILE A 475 2.37 8.54 22.90
CA ILE A 475 3.45 9.17 22.11
C ILE A 475 3.11 9.12 20.64
N ARG A 476 3.39 10.23 19.97
CA ARG A 476 3.13 10.42 18.55
C ARG A 476 4.39 10.19 17.73
N ASP A 477 4.21 9.58 16.56
CA ASP A 477 5.26 9.54 15.55
C ASP A 477 5.44 10.91 14.86
N HIS A 478 6.41 11.00 13.97
CA HIS A 478 6.69 12.18 13.16
C HIS A 478 5.52 12.64 12.28
N GLN A 479 4.51 11.78 12.05
CA GLN A 479 3.30 12.11 11.29
C GLN A 479 2.16 12.58 12.19
N GLY A 480 2.38 12.61 13.51
CA GLY A 480 1.40 13.04 14.50
C GLY A 480 0.41 11.95 14.93
N PHE A 481 0.60 10.70 14.51
CA PHE A 481 -0.24 9.58 14.93
C PHE A 481 0.26 9.00 16.25
N GLU A 482 -0.66 8.75 17.18
CA GLU A 482 -0.34 8.02 18.41
C GLU A 482 0.09 6.59 18.05
N ARG A 483 1.32 6.24 18.43
CA ARG A 483 1.95 4.95 18.11
C ARG A 483 2.37 4.15 19.32
N CYS A 484 2.69 4.79 20.44
CA CYS A 484 3.08 4.10 21.66
C CYS A 484 2.16 4.53 22.79
N LEU A 485 1.47 3.57 23.41
CA LEU A 485 0.64 3.78 24.58
C LEU A 485 1.32 3.16 25.81
N ILE A 486 1.39 3.91 26.90
CA ILE A 486 1.94 3.44 28.17
C ILE A 486 0.81 3.41 29.19
N PHE A 487 0.60 2.23 29.78
CA PHE A 487 -0.40 1.98 30.78
C PHE A 487 0.23 1.60 32.11
N ILE A 488 -0.39 2.02 33.20
CA ILE A 488 -0.12 1.56 34.56
C ILE A 488 -1.40 0.93 35.13
N ARG A 489 -1.26 -0.06 36.01
CA ARG A 489 -2.44 -0.64 36.66
C ARG A 489 -3.05 0.38 37.62
N ASN A 490 -4.36 0.51 37.62
CA ASN A 490 -5.03 1.41 38.56
C ASN A 490 -5.09 0.73 39.93
N SER A 491 -4.30 1.20 40.90
CA SER A 491 -4.21 0.65 42.27
C SER A 491 -5.53 0.76 43.06
N SER A 492 -6.56 1.40 42.49
CA SER A 492 -7.82 1.77 43.15
C SER A 492 -9.01 0.88 42.76
N LYS A 493 -8.83 -0.18 41.96
CA LYS A 493 -9.92 -1.03 41.46
C LYS A 493 -9.66 -2.52 41.56
#